data_AF-A0A6M5Y977-F1
#
_entry.id   AF-A0A6M5Y977-F1
#
_cell.length_a   1.000
_cell.length_b   1.000
_cell.length_c   1.000
_cell.angle_alpha   90.00
_cell.angle_beta   90.00
_cell.angle_gamma   90.00
#
_symmetry.space_group_name_H-M   'P 1'
#
loop_
_entity.id
_entity.type
_entity.pdbx_description
1 polymer ?
#
loop_
_entity_poly.entity_id
_entity_poly.type
_entity_poly.pdbx_seq_one_letter_code
_entity_poly.pdbx_strand_id
1 'polypeptide(L)'
;MKPVQLAADLDSYPNLVVIYLGMTHDSFKGLRTMFKIGPQIQKAVDAKPEGLLRHEQLFFGFAPLHLGMRQYWRDFESMENWTRALPHQGWWKDFMKDPQGTRFWHEAYCMKGGMEGVYLNIDNVGFLQFAPKVEKAGRMFSSRDRLNLKSDTPMPTPVYTEADLKKL
;
A
#
# COMPACT_ATOMS: atom_id res chain seq x y z
N MET A 1 -11.01 -28.14 -0.62
CA MET A 1 -11.70 -26.86 -0.92
C MET A 1 -11.03 -26.26 -2.14
N LYS A 2 -11.78 -25.79 -3.15
CA LYS A 2 -11.18 -25.15 -4.33
C LYS A 2 -10.54 -23.81 -3.91
N PRO A 3 -9.35 -23.46 -4.41
CA PRO A 3 -8.76 -22.17 -4.11
C PRO A 3 -9.62 -21.03 -4.66
N VAL A 4 -9.85 -20.00 -3.85
CA VAL A 4 -10.57 -18.79 -4.25
C VAL A 4 -9.56 -17.78 -4.80
N GLN A 5 -9.76 -17.35 -6.05
CA GLN A 5 -8.95 -16.32 -6.69
C GLN A 5 -9.75 -15.03 -6.84
N LEU A 6 -9.21 -13.95 -6.27
CA LEU A 6 -9.79 -12.62 -6.34
C LEU A 6 -8.86 -11.65 -7.06
N ALA A 7 -9.44 -10.62 -7.64
CA ALA A 7 -8.77 -9.41 -8.06
C ALA A 7 -9.41 -8.19 -7.36
N ALA A 8 -8.65 -7.10 -7.28
CA ALA A 8 -9.17 -5.80 -6.84
C ALA A 8 -9.66 -5.01 -8.06
N ASP A 9 -10.91 -4.56 -8.04
CA ASP A 9 -11.40 -3.60 -9.03
C ASP A 9 -11.01 -2.17 -8.61
N LEU A 10 -10.09 -1.57 -9.35
CA LEU A 10 -9.53 -0.25 -9.05
C LEU A 10 -10.10 0.86 -9.96
N ASP A 11 -11.14 0.59 -10.75
CA ASP A 11 -11.70 1.57 -11.71
C ASP A 11 -12.17 2.85 -11.01
N SER A 12 -12.65 2.74 -9.76
CA SER A 12 -13.06 3.88 -8.92
C SER A 12 -11.90 4.65 -8.26
N TYR A 13 -10.65 4.19 -8.43
CA TYR A 13 -9.46 4.77 -7.82
C TYR A 13 -8.37 5.09 -8.88
N PRO A 14 -8.68 5.87 -9.93
CA PRO A 14 -7.75 6.13 -11.03
C PRO A 14 -6.51 6.94 -10.64
N ASN A 15 -6.57 7.65 -9.50
CA ASN A 15 -5.48 8.46 -8.96
C ASN A 15 -4.88 7.86 -7.67
N LEU A 16 -5.12 6.58 -7.40
CA LEU A 16 -4.63 5.90 -6.20
C LEU A 16 -3.15 6.19 -5.96
N VAL A 17 -2.83 6.53 -4.72
CA VAL A 17 -1.45 6.66 -4.24
C VAL A 17 -1.17 5.57 -3.23
N VAL A 18 -0.03 4.91 -3.41
CA VAL A 18 0.51 3.99 -2.41
C VAL A 18 1.77 4.63 -1.85
N ILE A 19 1.85 4.77 -0.53
CA ILE A 19 3.06 5.23 0.13
C ILE A 19 3.55 4.18 1.12
N TYR A 20 4.82 3.84 1.00
CA TYR A 20 5.55 3.03 1.99
C TYR A 20 6.39 3.98 2.82
N LEU A 21 6.38 3.78 4.13
CA LEU A 21 7.25 4.48 5.05
C LEU A 21 7.94 3.46 5.94
N GLY A 22 9.18 3.71 6.31
CA GLY A 22 9.91 2.84 7.20
C GLY A 22 10.80 3.62 8.14
N MET A 23 10.98 3.06 9.33
CA MET A 23 11.82 3.58 10.38
C MET A 23 12.66 2.46 10.99
N THR A 24 13.94 2.73 11.12
CA THR A 24 14.88 1.90 11.89
C THR A 24 15.66 2.80 12.85
N HIS A 25 16.57 2.24 13.63
CA HIS A 25 17.36 2.98 14.61
C HIS A 25 18.86 2.69 14.44
N ASP A 26 19.69 3.59 14.96
CA ASP A 26 21.15 3.44 15.10
C ASP A 26 21.60 3.53 16.57
N SER A 27 20.66 3.82 17.47
CA SER A 27 20.93 4.08 18.89
C SER A 27 19.79 3.60 19.78
N PHE A 28 20.08 3.48 21.08
CA PHE A 28 19.07 3.13 22.08
C PHE A 28 18.00 4.24 22.27
N LYS A 29 18.38 5.51 22.08
CA LYS A 29 17.42 6.64 22.00
C LYS A 29 16.43 6.37 20.88
N GLY A 30 16.92 5.98 19.70
CA GLY A 30 16.09 5.63 18.54
C GLY A 30 15.08 4.53 18.81
N LEU A 31 15.51 3.44 19.44
CA LEU A 31 14.60 2.35 19.78
C LEU A 31 13.45 2.82 20.69
N ARG A 32 13.75 3.64 21.71
CA ARG A 32 12.74 4.26 22.58
C ARG A 32 11.81 5.20 21.80
N THR A 33 12.36 5.97 20.86
CA THR A 33 11.60 6.88 19.99
C THR A 33 10.59 6.10 19.14
N MET A 34 11.00 4.99 18.51
CA MET A 34 10.12 4.15 17.69
C MET A 34 8.88 3.67 18.47
N PHE A 35 9.05 3.21 19.71
CA PHE A 35 7.92 2.80 20.56
C PHE A 35 7.00 3.95 20.97
N LYS A 36 7.53 5.17 21.11
CA LYS A 36 6.73 6.37 21.45
C LYS A 36 5.92 6.92 20.29
N ILE A 37 6.40 6.77 19.05
CA ILE A 37 5.74 7.31 17.86
C ILE A 37 4.56 6.43 17.43
N GLY A 38 4.63 5.11 17.65
CA GLY A 38 3.58 4.16 17.25
C GLY A 38 2.14 4.60 17.63
N PRO A 39 1.85 4.91 18.90
CA PRO A 39 0.52 5.38 19.31
C PRO A 39 0.10 6.71 18.67
N GLN A 40 1.05 7.59 18.34
CA GLN A 40 0.77 8.88 17.68
C GLN A 40 0.36 8.66 16.23
N ILE A 41 1.04 7.74 15.53
CA ILE A 41 0.66 7.32 14.17
C ILE A 41 -0.74 6.73 14.20
N GLN A 42 -1.01 5.78 15.12
CA GLN A 42 -2.31 5.14 15.20
C GLN A 42 -3.43 6.16 15.45
N LYS A 43 -3.23 7.10 16.39
CA LYS A 43 -4.19 8.18 16.65
C LYS A 43 -4.44 9.05 15.40
N ALA A 44 -3.38 9.36 14.64
CA ALA A 44 -3.50 10.17 13.42
C ALA A 44 -4.26 9.43 12.30
N VAL A 45 -4.13 8.10 12.24
CA VAL A 45 -4.89 7.23 11.33
C VAL A 45 -6.34 7.08 11.78
N ASP A 46 -6.59 6.88 13.08
CA ASP A 46 -7.92 6.70 13.67
C ASP A 46 -8.80 7.95 13.53
N ALA A 47 -8.18 9.12 13.37
CA ALA A 47 -8.86 10.36 13.03
C ALA A 47 -9.49 10.35 11.62
N LYS A 48 -9.23 9.28 10.83
CA LYS A 48 -9.71 9.09 9.45
C LYS A 48 -9.47 10.32 8.57
N PRO A 49 -8.20 10.65 8.28
CA PRO A 49 -7.87 11.69 7.33
C PRO A 49 -8.66 11.55 6.04
N GLU A 50 -9.11 12.69 5.52
CA GLU A 50 -9.77 12.75 4.22
C GLU A 50 -8.89 12.09 3.16
N GLY A 51 -9.47 11.19 2.36
CA GLY A 51 -8.75 10.45 1.33
C GLY A 51 -7.87 9.28 1.80
N LEU A 52 -7.60 9.09 3.10
CA LEU A 52 -6.90 7.89 3.58
C LEU A 52 -7.83 6.67 3.50
N LEU A 53 -7.55 5.75 2.58
CA LEU A 53 -8.35 4.56 2.34
C LEU A 53 -7.98 3.42 3.29
N ARG A 54 -6.67 3.23 3.52
CA ARG A 54 -6.17 2.14 4.36
C ARG A 54 -4.78 2.44 4.89
N HIS A 55 -4.53 1.99 6.12
CA HIS A 55 -3.22 1.98 6.77
C HIS A 55 -2.90 0.56 7.22
N GLU A 56 -1.68 0.11 6.95
CA GLU A 56 -1.19 -1.22 7.30
C GLU A 56 0.20 -1.09 7.91
N GLN A 57 0.46 -1.88 8.95
CA GLN A 57 1.76 -1.95 9.59
C GLN A 57 2.62 -3.00 8.89
N LEU A 58 3.88 -2.69 8.67
CA LEU A 58 4.87 -3.56 8.05
C LEU A 58 6.02 -3.84 9.01
N PHE A 59 6.59 -5.03 8.88
CA PHE A 59 7.77 -5.46 9.58
C PHE A 59 8.85 -5.84 8.56
N PHE A 60 10.02 -5.20 8.65
CA PHE A 60 11.12 -5.40 7.69
C PHE A 60 12.29 -6.20 8.30
N GLY A 61 12.50 -6.18 9.61
CA GLY A 61 13.58 -6.92 10.26
C GLY A 61 13.76 -6.64 11.75
N PHE A 62 14.49 -7.53 12.44
CA PHE A 62 14.70 -7.46 13.90
C PHE A 62 16.03 -6.81 14.32
N ALA A 63 17.08 -6.85 13.48
CA ALA A 63 18.43 -6.42 13.87
C ALA A 63 19.12 -5.59 12.76
N PRO A 64 19.07 -4.23 12.85
CA PRO A 64 18.30 -3.44 13.81
C PRO A 64 16.78 -3.60 13.59
N LEU A 65 15.98 -3.25 14.61
CA LEU A 65 14.52 -3.26 14.46
C LEU A 65 14.14 -2.30 13.32
N HIS A 66 13.38 -2.81 12.36
CA HIS A 66 12.92 -2.03 11.21
C HIS A 66 11.43 -2.28 11.04
N LEU A 67 10.66 -1.26 11.40
CA LEU A 67 9.21 -1.21 11.27
C LEU A 67 8.84 -0.26 10.14
N GLY A 68 7.69 -0.45 9.56
CA GLY A 68 7.14 0.53 8.64
C GLY A 68 5.65 0.43 8.54
N MET A 69 5.14 1.09 7.52
CA MET A 69 3.74 1.17 7.24
C MET A 69 3.53 1.36 5.74
N ARG A 70 2.38 0.88 5.28
CA ARG A 70 1.86 1.14 3.95
C ARG A 70 0.55 1.89 4.11
N GLN A 71 0.40 2.98 3.39
CA GLN A 71 -0.85 3.70 3.31
C GLN A 71 -1.34 3.77 1.87
N TYR A 72 -2.65 3.73 1.74
CA TYR A 72 -3.38 3.88 0.49
C TYR A 72 -4.20 5.16 0.59
N TRP A 73 -3.99 6.05 -0.37
CA TRP A 73 -4.70 7.32 -0.45
C TRP A 73 -5.46 7.39 -1.77
N ARG A 74 -6.70 7.89 -1.72
CA ARG A 74 -7.57 8.01 -2.89
C ARG A 74 -6.93 8.79 -4.03
N ASP A 75 -6.20 9.84 -3.68
CA ASP A 75 -5.48 10.72 -4.60
C ASP A 75 -4.33 11.44 -3.87
N PHE A 76 -3.40 11.98 -4.66
CA PHE A 76 -2.22 12.68 -4.14
C PHE A 76 -2.59 13.98 -3.41
N GLU A 77 -3.60 14.70 -3.87
CA GLU A 77 -4.01 15.98 -3.29
C GLU A 77 -4.51 15.81 -1.85
N SER A 78 -5.32 14.79 -1.59
CA SER A 78 -5.78 14.44 -0.24
C SER A 78 -4.61 14.13 0.70
N MET A 79 -3.64 13.35 0.21
CA MET A 79 -2.42 13.02 0.96
C MET A 79 -1.56 14.26 1.22
N GLU A 80 -1.35 15.11 0.21
CA GLU A 80 -0.55 16.32 0.33
C GLU A 80 -1.18 17.30 1.33
N ASN A 81 -2.50 17.51 1.23
CA ASN A 81 -3.23 18.36 2.16
C ASN A 81 -3.08 17.88 3.61
N TRP A 82 -3.19 16.57 3.86
CA TRP A 82 -2.99 16.02 5.20
C TRP A 82 -1.55 16.18 5.71
N THR A 83 -0.55 15.86 4.87
CA THR A 83 0.87 15.98 5.27
C THR A 83 1.31 17.42 5.50
N ARG A 84 0.68 18.40 4.83
CA ARG A 84 0.94 19.82 5.03
C ARG A 84 0.14 20.43 6.17
N ALA A 85 -0.88 19.75 6.68
CA ALA A 85 -1.68 20.22 7.81
C ALA A 85 -0.99 19.96 9.16
N LEU A 86 -1.39 20.72 10.17
CA LEU A 86 -1.08 20.38 11.56
C LEU A 86 -1.97 19.21 12.01
N PRO A 87 -1.46 18.31 12.88
CA PRO A 87 -0.15 18.38 13.54
C PRO A 87 1.02 17.80 12.72
N HIS A 88 0.75 17.15 11.57
CA HIS A 88 1.77 16.41 10.82
C HIS A 88 2.95 17.28 10.38
N GLN A 89 2.67 18.44 9.80
CA GLN A 89 3.71 19.37 9.32
C GLN A 89 4.66 19.80 10.44
N GLY A 90 4.12 20.07 11.64
CA GLY A 90 4.90 20.45 12.81
C GLY A 90 5.80 19.31 13.28
N TRP A 91 5.23 18.11 13.40
CA TRP A 91 5.98 16.91 13.74
C TRP A 91 7.13 16.64 12.74
N TRP A 92 6.87 16.76 11.43
CA TRP A 92 7.87 16.54 10.40
C TRP A 92 9.00 17.57 10.45
N LYS A 93 8.66 18.85 10.68
CA LYS A 93 9.64 19.92 10.89
C LYS A 93 10.56 19.62 12.07
N ASP A 94 10.03 19.14 13.19
CA ASP A 94 10.83 18.82 14.37
C ASP A 94 11.67 17.55 14.15
N PHE A 95 11.11 16.54 13.46
CA PHE A 95 11.81 15.32 13.10
C PHE A 95 13.00 15.56 12.18
N MET A 96 12.88 16.45 11.20
CA MET A 96 14.01 16.83 10.33
C MET A 96 15.14 17.55 11.07
N LYS A 97 14.86 18.21 12.20
CA LYS A 97 15.88 18.87 13.03
C LYS A 97 16.62 17.89 13.94
N ASP A 98 15.89 16.96 14.56
CA ASP A 98 16.43 15.87 15.37
C ASP A 98 15.62 14.59 15.10
N PRO A 99 16.16 13.64 14.32
CA PRO A 99 15.53 12.33 14.11
C PRO A 99 15.46 11.46 15.37
N GLN A 100 15.99 11.95 16.50
CA GLN A 100 15.96 11.31 17.81
C GLN A 100 16.54 9.89 17.81
N GLY A 101 17.63 9.68 17.05
CA GLY A 101 18.32 8.39 16.94
C GLY A 101 17.66 7.39 16.00
N THR A 102 16.71 7.84 15.18
CA THR A 102 16.05 7.03 14.17
C THR A 102 16.53 7.37 12.77
N ARG A 103 16.37 6.42 11.85
CA ARG A 103 16.56 6.59 10.41
C ARG A 103 15.23 6.32 9.74
N PHE A 104 14.88 7.15 8.76
CA PHE A 104 13.56 7.14 8.14
C PHE A 104 13.67 7.15 6.63
N TRP A 105 12.74 6.49 5.96
CA TRP A 105 12.58 6.53 4.51
C TRP A 105 11.10 6.51 4.15
N HIS A 106 10.79 6.99 2.95
CA HIS A 106 9.49 6.80 2.33
C HIS A 106 9.62 6.65 0.81
N GLU A 107 8.68 5.92 0.22
CA GLU A 107 8.51 5.73 -1.22
C GLU A 107 7.05 5.98 -1.56
N ALA A 108 6.77 6.88 -2.50
CA ALA A 108 5.41 7.19 -2.93
C ALA A 108 5.22 6.84 -4.41
N TYR A 109 4.20 6.04 -4.69
CA TYR A 109 3.84 5.58 -6.02
C TYR A 109 2.53 6.24 -6.46
N CYS A 110 2.63 7.08 -7.49
CA CYS A 110 1.50 7.80 -8.08
C CYS A 110 1.31 7.34 -9.53
N MET A 111 0.90 6.08 -9.72
CA MET A 111 0.75 5.48 -11.05
C MET A 111 -0.72 5.37 -11.44
N LYS A 112 -1.21 6.39 -12.16
CA LYS A 112 -2.62 6.47 -12.57
C LYS A 112 -3.04 5.30 -13.46
N GLY A 113 -3.96 4.47 -12.97
CA GLY A 113 -4.39 3.22 -13.63
C GLY A 113 -3.28 2.17 -13.79
N GLY A 114 -2.10 2.39 -13.20
CA GLY A 114 -0.92 1.54 -13.34
C GLY A 114 -0.75 0.54 -12.20
N MET A 115 -1.82 0.25 -11.45
CA MET A 115 -1.80 -0.63 -10.29
C MET A 115 -2.81 -1.77 -10.47
N GLU A 116 -2.43 -2.98 -10.08
CA GLU A 116 -3.29 -4.16 -10.12
C GLU A 116 -2.99 -5.07 -8.92
N GLY A 117 -3.98 -5.84 -8.48
CA GLY A 117 -3.79 -6.81 -7.39
C GLY A 117 -4.51 -8.12 -7.65
N VAL A 118 -3.82 -9.22 -7.34
CA VAL A 118 -4.34 -10.59 -7.40
C VAL A 118 -4.14 -11.29 -6.06
N TYR A 119 -5.13 -12.07 -5.64
CA TYR A 119 -5.20 -12.66 -4.31
C TYR A 119 -5.68 -14.11 -4.41
N LEU A 120 -5.03 -15.01 -3.67
CA LEU A 120 -5.36 -16.43 -3.62
C LEU A 120 -5.63 -16.82 -2.17
N ASN A 121 -6.85 -17.26 -1.87
CA ASN A 121 -7.28 -17.66 -0.52
C ASN A 121 -7.09 -16.58 0.56
N ILE A 122 -7.02 -15.31 0.17
CA ILE A 122 -6.89 -14.17 1.07
C ILE A 122 -7.73 -13.01 0.53
N ASP A 123 -8.45 -12.34 1.42
CA ASP A 123 -9.38 -11.28 1.04
C ASP A 123 -9.36 -10.07 1.98
N ASN A 124 -8.41 -10.03 2.91
CA ASN A 124 -8.37 -9.06 4.00
C ASN A 124 -7.09 -8.20 4.03
N VAL A 125 -6.47 -7.95 2.88
CA VAL A 125 -5.20 -7.22 2.77
C VAL A 125 -5.11 -6.32 1.54
N GLY A 126 -4.34 -5.25 1.64
CA GLY A 126 -4.00 -4.36 0.53
C GLY A 126 -5.24 -3.74 -0.12
N PHE A 127 -5.29 -3.76 -1.45
CA PHE A 127 -6.39 -3.15 -2.22
C PHE A 127 -7.78 -3.70 -1.87
N LEU A 128 -7.90 -4.99 -1.52
CA LEU A 128 -9.19 -5.60 -1.16
C LEU A 128 -9.82 -5.05 0.13
N GLN A 129 -9.10 -4.21 0.87
CA GLN A 129 -9.62 -3.54 2.07
C GLN A 129 -10.47 -2.31 1.74
N PHE A 130 -10.36 -1.75 0.53
CA PHE A 130 -11.10 -0.55 0.14
C PHE A 130 -11.71 -0.63 -1.28
N ALA A 131 -11.24 -1.54 -2.11
CA ALA A 131 -11.74 -1.75 -3.46
C ALA A 131 -12.63 -3.00 -3.53
N PRO A 132 -13.61 -3.06 -4.45
CA PRO A 132 -14.43 -4.25 -4.65
C PRO A 132 -13.59 -5.50 -4.92
N LYS A 133 -13.96 -6.58 -4.24
CA LYS A 133 -13.41 -7.92 -4.45
C LYS A 133 -14.16 -8.56 -5.62
N VAL A 134 -13.47 -8.86 -6.71
CA VAL A 134 -14.08 -9.46 -7.89
C VAL A 134 -13.43 -10.79 -8.22
N GLU A 135 -14.18 -11.67 -8.89
CA GLU A 135 -13.62 -12.91 -9.41
C GLU A 135 -12.53 -12.60 -10.44
N LYS A 136 -11.45 -13.36 -10.40
CA LYS A 136 -10.34 -13.25 -11.36
C LYS A 136 -10.71 -13.90 -12.70
N ALA A 137 -11.63 -13.29 -13.44
CA ALA A 137 -12.17 -13.77 -14.71
C ALA A 137 -12.30 -12.65 -15.76
N GLY A 138 -12.33 -12.98 -17.05
CA GLY A 138 -12.46 -12.01 -18.14
C GLY A 138 -11.35 -10.94 -18.10
N ARG A 139 -11.72 -9.65 -18.11
CA ARG A 139 -10.75 -8.54 -18.00
C ARG A 139 -9.93 -8.57 -16.70
N MET A 140 -10.38 -9.29 -15.68
CA MET A 140 -9.67 -9.45 -14.41
C MET A 140 -8.72 -10.64 -14.41
N PHE A 141 -8.64 -11.42 -15.50
CA PHE A 141 -7.86 -12.64 -15.56
C PHE A 141 -6.34 -12.39 -15.59
N SER A 142 -5.86 -11.58 -16.54
CA SER A 142 -4.44 -11.29 -16.69
C SER A 142 -4.07 -9.92 -16.10
N SER A 143 -2.82 -9.79 -15.62
CA SER A 143 -2.31 -8.49 -15.15
C SER A 143 -2.33 -7.43 -16.25
N ARG A 144 -2.13 -7.83 -17.51
CA ARG A 144 -2.11 -6.92 -18.64
C ARG A 144 -3.50 -6.34 -18.93
N ASP A 145 -4.53 -7.17 -18.86
CA ASP A 145 -5.92 -6.75 -19.05
C ASP A 145 -6.37 -5.84 -17.90
N ARG A 146 -6.03 -6.17 -16.64
CA ARG A 146 -6.31 -5.32 -15.48
C ARG A 146 -5.66 -3.93 -15.59
N LEU A 147 -4.44 -3.87 -16.11
CA LEU A 147 -3.70 -2.62 -16.33
C LEU A 147 -4.01 -1.95 -17.68
N ASN A 148 -4.86 -2.55 -18.52
CA ASN A 148 -5.17 -2.09 -19.87
C ASN A 148 -3.91 -1.76 -20.72
N LEU A 149 -2.87 -2.59 -20.63
CA LEU A 149 -1.61 -2.36 -21.34
C LEU A 149 -1.63 -2.98 -22.73
N LYS A 150 -1.25 -2.19 -23.75
CA LYS A 150 -1.05 -2.69 -25.12
C LYS A 150 0.39 -3.19 -25.32
N SER A 151 0.59 -4.25 -26.11
CA SER A 151 1.90 -4.78 -26.49
C SER A 151 1.97 -4.92 -28.00
N ASP A 152 3.04 -4.40 -28.60
CA ASP A 152 3.34 -4.68 -30.01
C ASP A 152 4.17 -5.97 -30.16
N THR A 153 4.73 -6.48 -29.06
CA THR A 153 5.47 -7.74 -29.02
C THR A 153 4.51 -8.90 -28.71
N PRO A 154 4.52 -9.99 -29.51
CA PRO A 154 3.79 -11.20 -29.20
C PRO A 154 4.21 -11.77 -27.84
N MET A 155 3.23 -12.03 -26.98
CA MET A 155 3.49 -12.63 -25.67
C MET A 155 3.65 -14.16 -25.81
N PRO A 156 4.45 -14.81 -24.95
CA PRO A 156 4.48 -16.26 -24.86
C PRO A 156 3.08 -16.82 -24.55
N THR A 157 2.76 -17.97 -25.13
CA THR A 157 1.49 -18.67 -24.86
C THR A 157 1.42 -19.06 -23.37
N PRO A 158 0.34 -18.72 -22.66
CA PRO A 158 0.19 -19.12 -21.26
C PRO A 158 0.05 -20.63 -21.12
N VAL A 159 0.56 -21.18 -20.02
CA VAL A 159 0.50 -22.62 -19.71
C VAL A 159 -0.94 -23.08 -19.39
N TYR A 160 -1.82 -22.16 -18.98
CA TYR A 160 -3.22 -22.42 -18.70
C TYR A 160 -4.09 -21.25 -19.17
N THR A 161 -5.33 -21.57 -19.54
CA THR A 161 -6.38 -20.59 -19.82
C THR A 161 -7.31 -20.41 -18.62
N GLU A 162 -8.18 -19.40 -18.68
CA GLU A 162 -9.25 -19.24 -17.70
C GLU A 162 -10.19 -20.47 -17.67
N ALA A 163 -10.47 -21.04 -18.84
CA ALA A 163 -11.31 -22.23 -18.96
C ALA A 163 -10.67 -23.47 -18.30
N ASP A 164 -9.34 -23.57 -18.32
CA ASP A 164 -8.61 -24.66 -17.64
C ASP A 164 -8.70 -24.50 -16.12
N LEU A 165 -8.53 -23.28 -15.61
CA LEU A 165 -8.62 -23.01 -14.18
C LEU A 165 -10.03 -23.20 -13.61
N LYS A 166 -11.08 -22.93 -14.39
CA LYS A 166 -12.48 -23.16 -13.96
C LYS A 166 -12.82 -24.65 -13.77
N LYS A 167 -12.02 -25.55 -14.36
CA LYS A 167 -12.21 -27.01 -14.25
C LYS A 167 -11.51 -27.63 -13.04
N LEU A 168 -10.50 -26.96 -12.48
CA LEU A 168 -9.82 -27.35 -11.22
C LEU A 168 -10.76 -27.17 -10.02
#